data_AF-A0A7W1PNI2-F1
#
_entry.id   AF-A0A7W1PNI2-F1
#
_cell.length_a   1.000
_cell.length_b   1.000
_cell.length_c   1.000
_cell.angle_alpha   90.00
_cell.angle_beta   90.00
_cell.angle_gamma   90.00
#
_symmetry.space_group_name_H-M   'P 1'
#
loop_
_entity.id
_entity.type
_entity.pdbx_description
1 polymer ?
#
loop_
_entity_poly.entity_id
_entity_poly.type
_entity_poly.pdbx_seq_one_letter_code
_entity_poly.pdbx_strand_id
1 'polypeptide(L)'
;MAGDEHHVPRNTREFLALWNDAVEEHLVHQLAQSVPGLVRGRPMDPASAEALAGQLVRALRVTSMTGDPAAAVRHLEDAARAGDQASDDPGRATS
;
A
#
# COMPACT_ATOMS: atom_id res chain seq x y z
N MET A 1 16.24 0.27 26.52
CA MET A 1 14.92 0.68 26.00
C MET A 1 15.05 2.12 25.58
N ALA A 2 15.39 2.34 24.30
CA ALA A 2 15.49 3.68 23.72
C ALA A 2 14.07 4.12 23.36
N GLY A 3 13.72 5.36 23.73
CA GLY A 3 12.37 5.88 23.61
C GLY A 3 11.92 6.00 22.16
N ASP A 4 10.65 5.70 21.93
CA ASP A 4 9.86 6.23 20.83
C ASP A 4 9.91 7.77 20.90
N GLU A 5 10.92 8.35 20.26
CA GLU A 5 10.95 9.78 19.98
C GLU A 5 9.83 10.06 18.99
N HIS A 6 8.65 10.44 19.50
CA HIS A 6 7.58 11.01 18.70
C HIS A 6 8.17 12.17 17.89
N HIS A 7 8.39 11.93 16.59
CA HIS A 7 8.98 12.93 15.71
C HIS A 7 8.02 14.10 15.58
N VAL A 8 8.31 15.20 16.28
CA VAL A 8 7.51 16.42 16.23
C VAL A 8 7.84 17.16 14.93
N PRO A 9 6.86 17.39 14.04
CA PRO A 9 7.11 18.10 12.78
C PRO A 9 7.54 19.53 13.03
N ARG A 10 8.56 20.00 12.30
CA ARG A 10 9.17 21.33 12.50
C ARG A 10 8.56 22.41 11.62
N ASN A 11 7.76 22.02 10.63
CA ASN A 11 7.07 22.92 9.71
C ASN A 11 5.81 22.26 9.13
N THR A 12 4.98 23.05 8.46
CA THR A 12 3.71 22.59 7.86
C THR A 12 3.92 21.47 6.83
N ARG A 13 5.02 21.49 6.07
CA ARG A 13 5.31 20.47 5.07
C ARG A 13 5.59 19.11 5.73
N GLU A 14 6.40 19.10 6.79
CA GLU A 14 6.66 17.90 7.58
C GLU A 14 5.40 17.38 8.25
N PHE A 15 4.58 18.28 8.82
CA PHE A 15 3.29 17.88 9.40
C PHE A 15 2.38 17.21 8.37
N LEU A 16 2.23 17.79 7.19
CA LEU A 16 1.41 17.21 6.12
C LEU A 16 1.95 15.88 5.62
N ALA A 17 3.27 15.70 5.57
CA ALA A 17 3.88 14.43 5.22
C ALA A 17 3.53 13.35 6.26
N LEU A 18 3.80 13.60 7.54
CA LEU A 18 3.48 12.67 8.64
C LEU A 18 1.98 12.36 8.73
N TRP A 19 1.15 13.39 8.55
CA TRP A 19 -0.31 13.22 8.54
C TRP A 19 -0.75 12.32 7.38
N ASN A 20 -0.24 12.56 6.17
CA ASN A 20 -0.57 11.75 5.01
C ASN A 20 -0.10 10.31 5.18
N ASP A 21 1.09 10.10 5.73
CA ASP A 21 1.63 8.77 6.01
C ASP A 21 0.76 8.03 7.03
N ALA A 22 0.37 8.69 8.13
CA ALA A 22 -0.50 8.11 9.14
C ALA A 22 -1.91 7.79 8.60
N VAL A 23 -2.46 8.65 7.74
CA VAL A 23 -3.75 8.40 7.08
C VAL A 23 -3.63 7.25 6.09
N GLU A 24 -2.56 7.18 5.30
CA GLU A 24 -2.30 6.07 4.37
C GLU A 24 -2.22 4.75 5.13
N GLU A 25 -1.43 4.69 6.21
CA GLU A 25 -1.31 3.52 7.07
C GLU A 25 -2.67 3.11 7.65
N HIS A 26 -3.45 4.06 8.16
CA HIS A 26 -4.78 3.77 8.72
C HIS A 26 -5.73 3.18 7.66
N LEU A 27 -5.74 3.75 6.45
CA LEU A 27 -6.57 3.27 5.35
C LEU A 27 -6.15 1.87 4.89
N VAL A 28 -4.84 1.60 4.84
CA VAL A 28 -4.32 0.27 4.51
C VAL A 28 -4.79 -0.76 5.53
N HIS A 29 -4.68 -0.47 6.83
CA HIS A 29 -5.14 -1.37 7.88
C HIS A 29 -6.65 -1.65 7.80
N GLN A 30 -7.47 -0.61 7.61
CA GLN A 30 -8.92 -0.78 7.46
C GLN A 30 -9.28 -1.61 6.22
N LEU A 31 -8.60 -1.36 5.11
CA LEU A 31 -8.87 -2.05 3.86
C LEU A 31 -8.39 -3.50 3.91
N ALA A 32 -7.25 -3.78 4.54
CA ALA A 32 -6.72 -5.14 4.73
C ALA A 32 -7.72 -6.05 5.46
N GLN A 33 -8.48 -5.49 6.42
CA GLN A 33 -9.55 -6.23 7.11
C GLN A 33 -10.73 -6.57 6.19
N SER A 34 -10.96 -5.76 5.14
CA SER A 34 -12.08 -5.92 4.21
C SER A 34 -11.73 -6.76 2.98
N VAL A 35 -10.45 -6.78 2.57
CA VAL A 35 -9.94 -7.46 1.38
C VAL A 35 -10.33 -8.94 1.32
N PRO A 36 -10.24 -9.76 2.39
CA PRO A 36 -10.65 -11.17 2.34
C PRO A 36 -12.12 -11.37 1.94
N GLY A 37 -13.00 -10.43 2.33
CA GLY A 37 -14.42 -10.44 1.95
C GLY A 37 -14.65 -10.07 0.48
N LEU A 38 -13.78 -9.24 -0.10
CA LEU A 38 -13.83 -8.85 -1.51
C LEU A 38 -13.36 -9.97 -2.43
N VAL A 39 -12.34 -10.73 -2.01
CA VAL A 39 -11.74 -11.82 -2.78
C VAL A 39 -12.47 -13.14 -2.51
N ARG A 40 -13.78 -13.18 -2.82
CA ARG A 40 -14.71 -14.35 -2.83
C ARG A 40 -14.20 -15.64 -2.14
N GLY A 41 -13.87 -15.55 -0.85
CA GLY A 41 -13.57 -16.71 0.00
C GLY A 41 -12.23 -17.43 -0.23
N ARG A 42 -11.26 -16.83 -0.93
CA ARG A 42 -9.90 -17.41 -0.93
C ARG A 42 -9.24 -17.10 0.42
N PRO A 43 -8.70 -18.09 1.15
CA PRO A 43 -7.90 -17.81 2.33
C PRO A 43 -6.72 -16.94 1.90
N MET A 44 -6.63 -15.77 2.51
CA MET A 44 -5.57 -14.80 2.28
C MET A 44 -4.87 -14.59 3.62
N ASP A 45 -3.56 -14.71 3.63
CA ASP A 45 -2.79 -14.40 4.81
C ASP A 45 -2.79 -12.88 5.07
N PRO A 46 -2.59 -12.44 6.32
CA PRO A 46 -2.64 -11.03 6.68
C PRO A 46 -1.65 -10.14 5.91
N ALA A 47 -0.44 -10.65 5.62
CA ALA A 47 0.59 -9.87 4.93
C ALA A 47 0.22 -9.64 3.46
N SER A 48 -0.34 -10.64 2.78
CA SER A 48 -0.88 -10.51 1.44
C SER A 48 -2.08 -9.56 1.39
N ALA A 49 -2.96 -9.60 2.39
CA ALA A 49 -4.10 -8.70 2.48
C ALA A 49 -3.66 -7.24 2.67
N GLU A 50 -2.64 -7.00 3.50
CA GLU A 50 -2.05 -5.69 3.75
C GLU A 50 -1.31 -5.15 2.51
N ALA A 51 -0.53 -5.99 1.82
CA ALA A 51 0.13 -5.62 0.58
C ALA A 51 -0.88 -5.24 -0.52
N LEU A 52 -1.96 -6.01 -0.68
CA LEU A 52 -3.03 -5.70 -1.62
C LEU A 52 -3.77 -4.41 -1.23
N ALA A 53 -4.07 -4.23 0.07
CA ALA A 53 -4.66 -3.00 0.58
C ALA A 53 -3.77 -1.77 0.28
N GLY A 54 -2.46 -1.88 0.43
CA GLY A 54 -1.49 -0.85 0.03
C GLY A 54 -1.62 -0.44 -1.43
N GLN A 55 -1.70 -1.41 -2.35
CA GLN A 55 -1.89 -1.12 -3.78
C GLN A 55 -3.24 -0.47 -4.07
N LEU A 56 -4.30 -0.91 -3.39
CA LEU A 56 -5.64 -0.33 -3.54
C LEU A 56 -5.70 1.12 -3.04
N VAL A 57 -5.07 1.44 -1.91
CA VAL A 57 -4.99 2.83 -1.40
C VAL A 57 -4.23 3.73 -2.39
N ARG A 58 -3.12 3.23 -2.96
CA ARG A 58 -2.40 3.97 -4.01
C ARG A 58 -3.23 4.17 -5.27
N ALA A 59 -3.99 3.17 -5.69
CA ALA A 59 -4.91 3.28 -6.81
C ALA A 59 -6.00 4.35 -6.54
N LEU A 60 -6.60 4.36 -5.35
CA LEU A 60 -7.56 5.40 -4.94
C LEU A 60 -6.94 6.80 -4.96
N ARG A 61 -5.68 6.93 -4.53
CA ARG A 61 -4.94 8.20 -4.58
C ARG A 61 -4.71 8.65 -6.03
N VAL A 62 -4.31 7.74 -6.91
CA VAL A 62 -4.15 8.04 -8.35
C VAL A 62 -5.44 8.57 -8.94
N THR A 63 -6.58 7.88 -8.74
CA THR A 63 -7.87 8.38 -9.22
C THR A 63 -8.26 9.71 -8.59
N SER A 64 -7.98 9.92 -7.31
CA SER A 64 -8.29 11.20 -6.64
C SER A 64 -7.49 12.37 -7.22
N MET A 65 -6.26 12.12 -7.68
CA MET A 65 -5.40 13.15 -8.27
C MET A 65 -5.73 13.42 -9.74
N THR A 66 -6.09 12.40 -10.50
CA THR A 66 -6.29 12.51 -11.96
C THR A 66 -7.75 12.68 -12.36
N GLY A 67 -8.70 12.32 -11.48
CA GLY A 67 -10.10 12.17 -11.84
C GLY A 67 -10.39 11.02 -12.81
N ASP A 68 -9.39 10.19 -13.13
CA ASP A 68 -9.48 9.10 -14.10
C ASP A 68 -9.44 7.73 -13.39
N PRO A 69 -10.56 6.99 -13.34
CA PRO A 69 -10.59 5.63 -12.83
C PRO A 69 -9.72 4.66 -13.63
N ALA A 70 -9.53 4.90 -14.94
CA ALA A 70 -8.69 4.03 -15.77
C ALA A 70 -7.20 4.13 -15.38
N ALA A 71 -6.77 5.27 -14.82
CA ALA A 71 -5.42 5.43 -14.30
C ALA A 71 -5.14 4.53 -13.08
N ALA A 72 -6.14 4.36 -12.20
CA ALA A 72 -6.04 3.44 -11.07
C ALA A 72 -5.97 1.98 -11.52
N VAL A 73 -6.77 1.59 -12.52
CA VAL A 73 -6.72 0.23 -13.07
C VAL A 73 -5.36 -0.06 -13.68
N ARG A 74 -4.81 0.85 -14.50
CA ARG A 74 -3.45 0.72 -15.07
C ARG A 74 -2.39 0.55 -13.97
N HIS A 75 -2.47 1.35 -12.90
CA HIS A 75 -1.56 1.22 -11.76
C HIS A 75 -1.61 -0.17 -11.12
N LEU A 76 -2.82 -0.72 -10.90
CA LEU A 76 -2.98 -2.06 -10.34
C LEU A 76 -2.46 -3.16 -11.28
N GLU A 77 -2.67 -3.02 -12.59
CA GLU A 77 -2.11 -3.96 -13.58
C GLU A 77 -0.59 -3.94 -13.58
N ASP A 78 0.04 -2.75 -13.54
CA ASP A 78 1.49 -2.62 -13.50
C ASP A 78 2.07 -3.18 -12.20
N ALA A 79 1.40 -2.95 -11.06
CA ALA A 79 1.78 -3.53 -9.77
C ALA A 79 1.70 -5.06 -9.79
N ALA A 80 0.66 -5.64 -10.41
CA ALA A 80 0.53 -7.08 -10.57
C ALA A 80 1.66 -7.66 -11.44
N ARG A 81 1.95 -7.04 -12.59
CA ARG A 81 3.07 -7.45 -13.47
C ARG A 81 4.42 -7.39 -12.76
N ALA A 82 4.66 -6.35 -11.96
CA ALA A 82 5.90 -6.21 -11.19
C ALA A 82 6.02 -7.27 -10.07
N GLY A 83 4.91 -7.61 -9.42
CA GLY A 83 4.85 -8.68 -8.42
C GLY A 83 5.12 -10.07 -9.01
N ASP A 84 4.60 -10.34 -10.21
CA ASP A 84 4.88 -11.58 -10.95
C ASP A 84 6.37 -11.69 -11.31
N GLN A 85 6.98 -10.59 -11.78
CA GLN A 85 8.42 -10.55 -12.11
C GLN A 85 9.33 -10.75 -10.89
N ALA A 86 8.94 -10.22 -9.72
CA ALA A 86 9.68 -10.43 -8.47
C ALA A 86 9.54 -11.86 -7.93
N SER A 87 8.45 -12.57 -8.28
CA SER A 87 8.23 -13.96 -7.91
C SER A 87 8.96 -14.96 -8.83
N ASP A 88 9.28 -14.54 -10.07
CA ASP A 88 10.01 -15.33 -11.08
C ASP A 88 11.55 -15.16 -11.03
N ASP A 89 12.10 -14.38 -10.08
CA ASP A 89 13.55 -14.26 -9.84
C ASP A 89 14.01 -15.04 -8.58
N PRO A 90 14.27 -16.36 -8.66
CA PRO A 90 14.89 -17.12 -7.59
C PRO A 90 16.43 -16.93 -7.51
N GLY A 91 16.99 -15.92 -8.17
CA GLY A 91 18.42 -15.89 -8.57
C GLY A 91 19.38 -15.02 -7.77
N ARG A 92 19.01 -14.40 -6.64
CA ARG A 92 19.93 -13.52 -5.89
C ARG A 92 20.15 -13.90 -4.42
N ALA A 93 20.51 -15.17 -4.20
CA ALA A 93 21.25 -15.57 -3.02
C ALA A 93 22.67 -15.98 -3.42
N THR A 94 23.66 -15.34 -2.79
CA THR A 94 25.12 -15.59 -2.86
C THR A 94 25.88 -15.01 -4.05
N SER A 95 26.53 -13.87 -3.83
CA SER A 95 27.96 -13.63 -4.15
C SER A 95 28.46 -12.44 -3.33
#